data_AF-A0A7S2QMI7-F1
#
_entry.id   AF-A0A7S2QMI7-F1
#
_cell.length_a   1.000
_cell.length_b   1.000
_cell.length_c   1.000
_cell.angle_alpha   90.00
_cell.angle_beta   90.00
_cell.angle_gamma   90.00
#
_symmetry.space_group_name_H-M   'P 1'
#
loop_
_entity.id
_entity.type
_entity.pdbx_description
1 polymer ?
#
loop_
_entity_poly.entity_id
_entity_poly.type
_entity_poly.pdbx_seq_one_letter_code
_entity_poly.pdbx_strand_id
1 'polypeptide(L)'
;AAGDVPSWPELEALLPSSAAPEPRVIDSTLDPKRPKLEGLVLFRERNGWCPYSERVWLAMELKGLQYTTVLVDNMGQRASWIGGTTPQVRWPSGLSQGESLDIVRKLDAEYPDTPRLWPSDDV
;
A
#
# COMPACT_ATOMS: atom_id res chain seq x y z
N ALA A 1 -32.36 -30.08 -1.59
CA ALA A 1 -32.63 -28.69 -1.20
C ALA A 1 -31.50 -27.84 -1.75
N ALA A 2 -31.79 -26.89 -2.63
CA ALA A 2 -30.79 -25.88 -2.99
C ALA A 2 -30.59 -25.02 -1.74
N GLY A 3 -29.38 -24.96 -1.20
CA GLY A 3 -29.08 -24.10 -0.06
C GLY A 3 -29.33 -22.64 -0.42
N ASP A 4 -29.92 -21.88 0.49
CA ASP A 4 -30.14 -20.45 0.30
C ASP A 4 -28.79 -19.77 -0.01
N VAL A 5 -28.75 -19.03 -1.12
CA VAL A 5 -27.57 -18.27 -1.53
C VAL A 5 -27.49 -17.03 -0.63
N PRO A 6 -26.31 -16.73 -0.03
CA PRO A 6 -26.15 -15.53 0.78
C PRO A 6 -26.49 -14.26 0.00
N SER A 7 -27.14 -13.31 0.66
CA SER A 7 -27.39 -11.98 0.14
C SER A 7 -26.09 -11.16 0.07
N TRP A 8 -26.10 -10.07 -0.71
CA TRP A 8 -24.94 -9.17 -0.82
C TRP A 8 -24.45 -8.61 0.52
N PRO A 9 -25.31 -8.13 1.44
CA PRO A 9 -24.86 -7.66 2.75
C PRO A 9 -24.23 -8.76 3.60
N GLU A 10 -24.71 -10.01 3.49
CA GLU A 10 -24.12 -11.14 4.20
C GLU A 10 -22.73 -11.47 3.66
N LEU A 11 -22.52 -11.39 2.34
CA LEU A 11 -21.19 -11.55 1.74
C LEU A 11 -20.24 -10.40 2.11
N GLU A 12 -20.73 -9.16 2.10
CA GLU A 12 -19.94 -7.98 2.47
C GLU A 12 -19.49 -8.02 3.93
N ALA A 13 -20.36 -8.44 4.84
CA ALA A 13 -20.04 -8.61 6.26
C ALA A 13 -18.95 -9.68 6.52
N LEU A 14 -18.71 -10.57 5.56
CA LEU A 14 -17.63 -11.56 5.63
C LEU A 14 -16.28 -11.00 5.15
N LEU A 15 -16.25 -9.83 4.52
CA LEU A 15 -15.01 -9.22 4.02
C LEU A 15 -14.26 -8.56 5.19
N PRO A 16 -13.04 -9.03 5.54
CA PRO A 16 -12.24 -8.38 6.59
C PRO A 16 -11.94 -6.91 6.29
N SER A 17 -11.87 -6.55 5.01
CA SER A 17 -11.65 -5.17 4.55
C SER A 17 -12.79 -4.21 4.87
N SER A 18 -14.02 -4.71 5.07
CA SER A 18 -15.18 -3.86 5.41
C SER A 18 -15.04 -3.16 6.77
N ALA A 19 -14.25 -3.73 7.68
CA ALA A 19 -13.99 -3.18 9.01
C ALA A 19 -12.76 -2.26 9.07
N ALA A 20 -11.92 -2.26 8.03
CA ALA A 20 -10.71 -1.45 7.98
C ALA A 20 -11.00 -0.08 7.33
N PRO A 21 -10.47 1.03 7.87
CA PRO A 21 -10.59 2.31 7.19
C PRO A 21 -9.80 2.28 5.88
N GLU A 22 -10.39 2.85 4.83
CA GLU A 22 -9.71 2.96 3.53
C GLU A 22 -8.43 3.82 3.68
N PRO A 23 -7.28 3.36 3.15
CA PRO A 23 -6.08 4.16 3.13
C PRO A 23 -6.31 5.48 2.40
N ARG A 24 -5.80 6.59 2.96
CA ARG A 24 -5.89 7.90 2.29
C ARG A 24 -5.15 7.84 0.95
N VAL A 25 -5.80 8.21 -0.15
CA VAL A 25 -5.17 8.28 -1.48
C VAL A 25 -5.01 9.73 -1.94
N ILE A 26 -3.83 10.06 -2.47
CA ILE A 26 -3.49 11.36 -3.04
C ILE A 26 -3.03 11.15 -4.47
N ASP A 27 -3.78 11.68 -5.44
CA ASP A 27 -3.36 11.72 -6.84
C ASP A 27 -2.52 12.98 -7.09
N SER A 28 -1.20 12.81 -7.15
CA SER A 28 -0.26 13.94 -7.28
C SER A 28 -0.32 14.65 -8.64
N THR A 29 -0.94 14.03 -9.65
CA THR A 29 -1.18 14.66 -10.95
C THR A 29 -2.39 15.58 -10.88
N LEU A 30 -3.44 15.19 -10.15
CA LEU A 30 -4.64 16.00 -9.97
C LEU A 30 -4.47 17.10 -8.90
N ASP A 31 -3.74 16.81 -7.82
CA ASP A 31 -3.34 17.78 -6.80
C ASP A 31 -1.82 17.85 -6.69
N PRO A 32 -1.16 18.70 -7.51
CA PRO A 32 0.29 18.79 -7.55
C PRO A 32 0.89 19.52 -6.35
N LYS A 33 0.08 20.11 -5.46
CA LYS A 33 0.60 20.77 -4.26
C LYS A 33 1.11 19.73 -3.28
N ARG A 34 2.24 20.02 -2.64
CA ARG A 34 2.81 19.10 -1.65
C ARG A 34 1.88 19.01 -0.43
N PRO A 35 1.28 17.85 -0.14
CA PRO A 35 0.44 17.69 1.04
C PRO A 35 1.30 17.53 2.30
N LYS A 36 0.69 17.73 3.47
CA LYS A 36 1.28 17.27 4.73
C LYS A 36 1.21 15.74 4.77
N LEU A 37 2.38 15.12 4.77
CA LEU A 37 2.56 13.67 4.79
C LEU A 37 3.10 13.23 6.15
N GLU A 38 2.34 12.36 6.82
CA GLU A 38 2.60 11.83 8.16
C GLU A 38 2.50 10.30 8.16
N GLY A 39 3.14 9.66 9.13
CA GLY A 39 3.13 8.20 9.24
C GLY A 39 3.79 7.50 8.05
N LEU A 40 3.26 6.33 7.71
CA LEU A 40 3.72 5.51 6.59
C LEU A 40 3.11 6.04 5.28
N VAL A 41 3.95 6.26 4.27
CA VAL A 41 3.49 6.73 2.96
C VAL A 41 4.05 5.86 1.84
N LEU A 42 3.16 5.33 1.01
CA LEU A 42 3.49 4.57 -0.19
C LEU A 42 3.39 5.48 -1.42
N PHE A 43 4.51 5.71 -2.09
CA PHE A 43 4.56 6.29 -3.42
C PHE A 43 4.52 5.16 -4.44
N ARG A 44 3.40 5.04 -5.15
CA ARG A 44 3.20 4.00 -6.17
C ARG A 44 2.87 4.60 -7.53
N GLU A 45 3.18 3.85 -8.58
CA GLU A 45 2.81 4.22 -9.94
C GLU A 45 1.28 4.38 -10.05
N ARG A 46 0.85 5.47 -10.69
CA ARG A 46 -0.54 5.92 -10.73
C ARG A 46 -1.47 5.00 -11.51
N ASN A 47 -1.02 4.45 -12.64
CA ASN A 47 -1.86 3.70 -13.57
C ASN A 47 -1.96 2.21 -13.23
N GLY A 48 -1.27 1.75 -12.18
CA GLY A 48 -1.28 0.36 -11.73
C GLY A 48 -0.46 -0.59 -12.62
N TRP A 49 0.42 -0.07 -13.48
CA TRP A 49 1.18 -0.90 -14.41
C TRP A 49 2.48 -1.45 -13.82
N CYS A 50 2.98 -0.83 -12.74
CA CYS A 50 4.23 -1.22 -12.12
C CYS A 50 4.03 -2.43 -11.19
N PRO A 51 4.47 -3.64 -11.55
CA PRO A 51 4.31 -4.82 -10.69
C PRO A 51 5.12 -4.70 -9.39
N TYR A 52 6.18 -3.90 -9.39
CA TYR A 52 6.96 -3.63 -8.18
C TYR A 52 6.18 -2.77 -7.19
N SER A 53 5.39 -1.80 -7.69
CA SER A 53 4.49 -1.01 -6.85
C SER A 53 3.36 -1.84 -6.28
N GLU A 54 2.79 -2.71 -7.10
CA GLU A 54 1.75 -3.66 -6.70
C GLU A 54 2.23 -4.58 -5.56
N ARG A 55 3.47 -5.08 -5.66
CA ARG A 55 4.07 -5.91 -4.61
C ARG A 55 4.09 -5.23 -3.24
N VAL A 56 4.52 -3.97 -3.18
CA VAL A 56 4.59 -3.22 -1.93
C VAL A 56 3.19 -2.91 -1.40
N TRP A 57 2.26 -2.55 -2.30
CA TRP A 57 0.88 -2.31 -1.93
C TRP A 57 0.23 -3.53 -1.28
N LEU A 58 0.27 -4.68 -1.96
CA LEU A 58 -0.31 -5.92 -1.44
C LEU A 58 0.35 -6.36 -0.12
N ALA A 59 1.64 -6.12 0.06
CA ALA A 59 2.32 -6.36 1.32
C ALA A 59 1.79 -5.48 2.46
N MET A 60 1.53 -4.20 2.21
CA MET A 60 0.93 -3.30 3.21
C MET A 60 -0.51 -3.69 3.55
N GLU A 61 -1.30 -4.06 2.53
CA GLU A 61 -2.67 -4.56 2.69
C GLU A 61 -2.72 -5.85 3.52
N LEU A 62 -1.89 -6.84 3.18
CA LEU A 62 -1.85 -8.12 3.90
C LEU A 62 -1.41 -7.93 5.36
N LYS A 63 -0.52 -6.96 5.62
CA LYS A 63 -0.11 -6.60 6.98
C LYS A 63 -1.15 -5.71 7.71
N GLY A 64 -2.23 -5.28 7.05
CA GLY A 64 -3.28 -4.46 7.66
C GLY A 64 -2.78 -3.09 8.16
N LEU A 65 -1.77 -2.53 7.50
CA LEU A 65 -1.12 -1.30 7.96
C LEU A 65 -1.96 -0.06 7.65
N GLN A 66 -1.84 0.96 8.50
CA GLN A 66 -2.38 2.29 8.24
C GLN A 66 -1.34 3.14 7.50
N TYR A 67 -1.67 3.58 6.28
CA TYR A 67 -0.75 4.34 5.44
C TYR A 67 -1.48 5.29 4.49
N THR A 68 -0.74 6.25 3.94
CA THR A 68 -1.21 7.10 2.84
C THR A 68 -0.61 6.63 1.53
N THR A 69 -1.43 6.54 0.48
CA THR A 69 -0.97 6.30 -0.89
C THR A 69 -0.80 7.63 -1.62
N VAL A 70 0.35 7.84 -2.25
CA VAL A 70 0.58 8.89 -3.23
C VAL A 70 0.74 8.23 -4.59
N LEU A 71 -0.19 8.51 -5.51
CA LEU A 71 -0.13 8.06 -6.88
C LEU A 71 0.79 8.98 -7.67
N VAL A 72 1.76 8.38 -8.36
CA VAL A 72 2.81 9.10 -9.09
C VAL A 72 2.74 8.73 -10.58
N ASP A 73 2.53 9.74 -11.42
CA ASP A 73 2.68 9.59 -12.86
C ASP A 73 4.17 9.57 -13.22
N ASN A 74 4.71 8.40 -13.57
CA ASN A 74 6.10 8.26 -13.98
C ASN A 74 6.34 8.51 -15.47
N MET A 75 5.29 8.69 -16.27
CA MET A 75 5.35 8.80 -17.72
C MET A 75 4.88 10.16 -18.24
N GLY A 76 4.31 11.00 -17.38
CA GLY A 76 3.76 12.29 -17.76
C GLY A 76 3.94 13.35 -16.68
N GLN A 77 2.83 13.75 -16.07
CA GLN A 77 2.74 14.92 -15.18
C GLN A 77 3.14 14.57 -13.75
N ARG A 78 4.42 14.23 -13.58
CA ARG A 78 5.00 13.99 -12.26
C ARG A 78 5.05 15.29 -11.44
N ALA A 79 4.50 15.27 -10.23
CA ALA A 79 4.64 16.40 -9.32
C ALA A 79 6.11 16.64 -8.93
N SER A 80 6.55 17.90 -8.99
CA SER A 80 7.96 18.30 -8.83
C SER A 80 8.55 18.04 -7.43
N TRP A 81 7.70 17.90 -6.42
CA TRP A 81 8.11 17.62 -5.05
C TRP A 81 8.39 16.14 -4.77
N ILE A 82 8.09 15.25 -5.72
CA ILE A 82 8.30 13.80 -5.58
C ILE A 82 9.65 13.42 -6.20
N GLY A 83 10.64 13.16 -5.35
CA GLY A 83 11.94 12.62 -5.77
C GLY A 83 11.96 11.09 -5.90
N GLY A 84 13.04 10.55 -6.49
CA GLY A 84 13.27 9.09 -6.61
C GLY A 84 12.31 8.38 -7.58
N THR A 85 12.32 7.05 -7.54
CA THR A 85 11.49 6.17 -8.38
C THR A 85 10.43 5.45 -7.55
N THR A 86 9.33 5.02 -8.18
CA THR A 86 8.35 4.14 -7.54
C THR A 86 8.69 2.67 -7.77
N PRO A 87 8.37 1.77 -6.81
CA PRO A 87 7.82 2.08 -5.51
C PRO A 87 8.84 2.73 -4.58
N GLN A 88 8.34 3.64 -3.75
CA GLN A 88 9.09 4.20 -2.64
C GLN A 88 8.18 4.23 -1.42
N VAL A 89 8.74 3.93 -0.24
CA VAL A 89 8.06 4.13 1.04
C VAL A 89 8.78 5.20 1.82
N ARG A 90 8.02 6.16 2.34
CA ARG A 90 8.50 7.05 3.41
C ARG A 90 8.04 6.51 4.74
N TRP A 91 8.99 6.22 5.60
CA TRP A 91 8.78 5.70 6.95
C TRP A 91 8.33 6.83 7.91
N PRO A 92 7.72 6.50 9.06
CA PRO A 92 7.39 7.49 10.08
C PRO A 92 8.58 8.33 10.56
N SER A 93 9.80 7.78 10.50
CA SER A 93 11.05 8.51 10.78
C SER A 93 11.37 9.62 9.78
N GLY A 94 10.66 9.68 8.66
CA GLY A 94 10.88 10.61 7.55
C GLY A 94 11.87 10.11 6.49
N LEU A 95 12.54 8.97 6.73
CA LEU A 95 13.43 8.35 5.74
C LEU A 95 12.63 7.74 4.58
N SER A 96 13.13 7.89 3.36
CA SER A 96 12.59 7.24 2.17
C SER A 96 13.41 6.00 1.82
N GLN A 97 12.75 4.98 1.30
CA GLN A 97 13.36 3.75 0.81
C GLN A 97 12.73 3.33 -0.52
N GLY A 98 13.58 3.01 -1.50
CA GLY A 98 13.20 2.38 -2.76
C GLY A 98 13.44 0.87 -2.73
N GLU A 99 13.37 0.22 -3.90
CA GLU A 99 13.52 -1.22 -4.09
C GLU A 99 12.43 -2.07 -3.41
N SER A 100 11.48 -2.53 -4.22
CA SER A 100 10.27 -3.23 -3.75
C SER A 100 10.52 -4.41 -2.81
N LEU A 101 11.56 -5.23 -3.03
CA LEU A 101 11.86 -6.36 -2.14
C LEU A 101 12.45 -5.92 -0.81
N ASP A 102 13.32 -4.91 -0.80
CA ASP A 102 13.90 -4.39 0.42
C ASP A 102 12.86 -3.69 1.28
N ILE A 103 11.91 -2.99 0.64
CA ILE A 103 10.74 -2.43 1.30
C ILE A 103 9.92 -3.55 1.95
N VAL A 104 9.58 -4.61 1.21
CA VAL A 104 8.79 -5.74 1.73
C VAL A 104 9.50 -6.44 2.90
N ARG A 105 10.81 -6.67 2.81
CA ARG A 105 11.60 -7.24 3.90
C ARG A 105 11.56 -6.36 5.14
N LYS A 106 11.73 -5.04 4.96
CA LYS A 106 11.68 -4.10 6.09
C LYS A 106 10.27 -4.00 6.68
N LEU A 107 9.21 -4.00 5.85
CA LEU A 107 7.84 -4.06 6.34
C LEU A 107 7.62 -5.29 7.23
N ASP A 108 8.10 -6.46 6.79
CA ASP A 108 7.94 -7.68 7.58
C ASP A 108 8.69 -7.64 8.92
N ALA A 109 9.90 -7.05 8.93
CA ALA A 109 10.72 -6.91 10.13
C ALA A 109 10.20 -5.85 11.12
N GLU A 110 9.69 -4.70 10.63
CA GLU A 110 9.21 -3.58 11.46
C GLU A 110 7.82 -3.84 12.06
N TYR A 111 7.02 -4.69 11.42
CA TYR A 111 5.67 -5.03 11.86
C TYR A 111 5.53 -6.55 12.08
N PRO A 112 6.20 -7.11 13.10
CA PRO A 112 6.23 -8.55 13.36
C PRO A 112 4.89 -9.09 13.90
N ASP A 113 4.05 -8.22 14.47
CA ASP A 113 2.75 -8.58 15.06
C ASP A 113 1.61 -8.73 14.03
N THR A 114 1.90 -8.49 12.75
CA THR A 114 0.94 -8.66 11.65
C THR A 114 1.27 -9.95 10.87
N PRO A 115 0.43 -10.38 9.90
CA PRO A 115 0.73 -11.55 9.08
C PRO A 115 2.16 -11.51 8.50
N ARG A 116 2.85 -12.65 8.58
CA ARG A 116 4.20 -12.83 8.03
C ARG A 116 4.14 -12.86 6.51
N LEU A 117 5.09 -12.19 5.88
CA LEU A 117 5.20 -12.16 4.41
C LEU A 117 6.10 -13.27 3.85
N TRP A 118 6.92 -13.89 4.71
CA TRP A 118 7.81 -14.98 4.34
C TRP A 118 7.39 -16.28 5.05
N PRO A 119 7.56 -17.44 4.40
CA PRO A 119 7.35 -18.73 5.06
C PRO A 119 8.30 -18.88 6.25
N SER A 120 7.88 -19.66 7.25
CA SER A 120 8.79 -20.13 8.29
C SER A 120 9.84 -21.05 7.67
N ASP A 121 11.06 -21.00 8.19
CA ASP A 121 12.11 -21.97 7.84
C ASP A 121 11.80 -23.38 8.39
N ASP A 122 10.77 -23.50 9.22
CA ASP A 122 10.24 -24.77 9.73
C ASP A 122 9.40 -25.45 8.63
N VAL A 123 10.03 -26.34 7.85
CA VAL A 123 9.38 -27.28 6.92
C VAL A 123 9.55 -28.71 7.41
#